data_AF-A0A6J1RA02-F1
#
_entry.id   AF-A0A6J1RA02-F1
#
_cell.length_a   1.000
_cell.length_b   1.000
_cell.length_c   1.000
_cell.angle_alpha   90.00
_cell.angle_beta   90.00
_cell.angle_gamma   90.00
#
_symmetry.space_group_name_H-M   'P 1'
#
loop_
_entity.id
_entity.type
_entity.pdbx_description
1 polymer ?
#
loop_
_entity_poly.entity_id
_entity_poly.type
_entity_poly.pdbx_seq_one_letter_code
_entity_poly.pdbx_strand_id
1 'polypeptide(L)'
;MDIYSEIRSENTTKLIETPFGGRFCGPIPPRRRVSLYQGIALSFFTDKNITQPNIFSGIYRFINASEYEVGTPEPSTPCSFIIHVETKRNGNILSPTYPGTYPKDLICTYQFVGRRGQRVRLEFRDFDLFFGGPHCPLDYVKVYDGPNNSTAVIGTYCGQQRNLVLYSSENSLFVLFSTLKRTANTQNRGFKGIFEFSESFVSLDFITEYQGEHIRGSECDQKILSKKETSGFVVSPNFPYPYIPKVVCRYFIYGMQDSQHLERVRLEFLMFTIQIPKGETTCTDGYLKLYLKGQEATDSYDKFDYEMCGNKSNPSHIVSDGPRLVMVFSSGELQAQGFKAKYIFETEYKIPGTAAPDGSCTFTYRSSSRKRGEFNSPRYPSNYPSDTNCTYLFLATPNEQVALIFDHFKVRTRNDNVTVGHYGYELCQDDWLEIYNMYRDETEKLIGRYCGVTAPGPVESNLGALGLKVILHSDSELVYSGFKARYTFEIAKPIFGDCGSNISSLNYGIITSPNFPNKYDGPAKNLTTKTCNWFIRVRPNQRILLNFELFSVEGHQLGNIWIYYKLVI
;
A
#
# COMPACT_ATOMS: atom_id res chain seq x y z
N MET A 1 -41.94 -8.74 35.63
CA MET A 1 -40.98 -9.37 36.56
C MET A 1 -39.68 -8.59 36.50
N ASP A 2 -39.22 -8.10 37.64
CA ASP A 2 -37.96 -7.39 37.79
C ASP A 2 -36.94 -8.33 38.43
N ILE A 3 -35.73 -8.37 37.88
CA ILE A 3 -34.64 -9.23 38.36
C ILE A 3 -33.48 -8.34 38.80
N TYR A 4 -33.03 -8.53 40.04
CA TYR A 4 -31.91 -7.83 40.65
C TYR A 4 -30.76 -8.81 40.84
N SER A 5 -29.71 -8.71 40.01
CA SER A 5 -28.56 -9.63 40.01
C SER A 5 -27.30 -9.05 40.64
N GLU A 6 -27.33 -7.81 41.12
CA GLU A 6 -26.17 -7.04 41.60
C GLU A 6 -26.29 -6.67 43.08
N ILE A 7 -26.92 -7.55 43.87
CA ILE A 7 -27.24 -7.30 45.29
C ILE A 7 -25.99 -7.44 46.16
N ARG A 8 -25.50 -6.33 46.73
CA ARG A 8 -24.30 -6.29 47.59
C ARG A 8 -24.55 -6.68 49.05
N SER A 9 -25.73 -6.38 49.61
CA SER A 9 -26.01 -6.57 51.04
C SER A 9 -26.92 -7.76 51.32
N GLU A 10 -26.67 -8.45 52.43
CA GLU A 10 -27.58 -9.46 53.00
C GLU A 10 -28.92 -8.85 53.48
N ASN A 11 -28.98 -7.52 53.65
CA ASN A 11 -30.14 -6.83 54.18
C ASN A 11 -31.21 -6.61 53.08
N THR A 12 -32.15 -7.54 52.97
CA THR A 12 -33.21 -7.60 51.95
C THR A 12 -34.22 -6.45 52.01
N THR A 13 -34.17 -5.61 53.04
CA THR A 13 -35.04 -4.43 53.20
C THR A 13 -34.68 -3.26 52.28
N LYS A 14 -33.47 -3.28 51.68
CA LYS A 14 -32.95 -2.22 50.79
C LYS A 14 -32.82 -2.65 49.32
N LEU A 15 -33.72 -3.50 48.83
CA LEU A 15 -33.72 -3.94 47.42
C LEU A 15 -33.78 -2.77 46.41
N ILE A 16 -34.33 -1.62 46.82
CA ILE A 16 -34.45 -0.39 46.02
C ILE A 16 -33.08 0.28 45.76
N GLU A 17 -32.05 0.03 46.58
CA GLU A 17 -30.71 0.61 46.42
C GLU A 17 -29.81 -0.22 45.48
N THR A 18 -30.27 -1.38 45.00
CA THR A 18 -29.47 -2.26 44.14
C THR A 18 -29.60 -1.90 42.65
N PRO A 19 -28.52 -2.00 41.86
CA PRO A 19 -28.58 -1.72 40.43
C PRO A 19 -29.64 -2.58 39.73
N PHE A 20 -30.44 -1.94 38.88
CA PHE A 20 -31.57 -2.58 38.20
C PHE A 20 -31.10 -3.57 37.12
N GLY A 21 -31.24 -4.88 37.37
CA GLY A 21 -30.78 -5.94 36.47
C GLY A 21 -31.67 -6.17 35.22
N GLY A 22 -32.92 -5.69 35.25
CA GLY A 22 -33.82 -5.64 34.09
C GLY A 22 -35.30 -5.88 34.42
N ARG A 23 -36.19 -5.31 33.58
CA ARG A 23 -37.65 -5.55 33.59
C ARG A 23 -38.01 -6.49 32.46
N PHE A 24 -38.78 -7.54 32.76
CA PHE A 24 -39.23 -8.52 31.78
C PHE A 24 -40.76 -8.62 31.77
N CYS A 25 -41.32 -8.55 30.57
CA CYS A 25 -42.74 -8.69 30.26
C CYS A 25 -42.91 -9.42 28.93
N GLY A 26 -44.05 -10.08 28.75
CA GLY A 26 -44.36 -10.85 27.54
C GLY A 26 -43.97 -12.33 27.63
N PRO A 27 -44.16 -13.09 26.54
CA PRO A 27 -44.02 -14.55 26.53
C PRO A 27 -42.57 -15.03 26.39
N ILE A 28 -41.62 -14.13 26.12
CA ILE A 28 -40.21 -14.47 25.90
C ILE A 28 -39.48 -14.44 27.24
N PRO A 29 -38.96 -15.58 27.75
CA PRO A 29 -38.23 -15.61 29.00
C PRO A 29 -36.92 -14.82 28.89
N PRO A 30 -36.43 -14.24 30.00
CA PRO A 30 -35.12 -13.59 30.02
C PRO A 30 -34.02 -14.59 29.66
N ARG A 31 -32.95 -14.11 29.01
CA ARG A 31 -31.71 -14.90 28.90
C ARG A 31 -31.15 -15.24 30.28
N ARG A 32 -30.25 -16.23 30.31
CA ARG A 32 -29.57 -16.70 31.52
C ARG A 32 -28.98 -15.52 32.31
N ARG A 33 -29.19 -15.53 33.63
CA ARG A 33 -28.63 -14.53 34.57
C ARG A 33 -27.74 -15.22 35.59
N VAL A 34 -26.67 -14.55 35.96
CA VAL A 34 -25.77 -14.93 37.05
C VAL A 34 -25.62 -13.70 37.94
N SER A 35 -25.61 -13.90 39.26
CA SER A 35 -25.39 -12.79 40.18
C SER A 35 -23.95 -12.30 40.11
N LEU A 36 -23.75 -11.00 40.28
CA LEU A 36 -22.43 -10.41 40.48
C LEU A 36 -21.88 -10.71 41.88
N TYR A 37 -22.79 -10.84 42.85
CA TYR A 37 -22.48 -11.12 44.26
C TYR A 37 -23.24 -12.38 44.73
N GLN A 38 -23.48 -12.50 46.03
CA GLN A 38 -24.06 -13.71 46.65
C GLN A 38 -25.60 -13.81 46.55
N GLY A 39 -26.28 -12.77 46.04
CA GLY A 39 -27.74 -12.71 46.01
C GLY A 39 -28.34 -12.39 44.64
N ILE A 40 -29.53 -12.96 44.39
CA ILE A 40 -30.47 -12.54 43.33
C ILE A 40 -31.82 -12.32 43.98
N ALA A 41 -32.50 -11.22 43.66
CA ALA A 41 -33.89 -11.00 44.05
C ALA A 41 -34.78 -10.91 42.82
N LEU A 42 -35.99 -11.46 42.96
CA LEU A 42 -37.01 -11.49 41.93
C LEU A 42 -38.25 -10.78 42.47
N SER A 43 -38.71 -9.75 41.77
CA SER A 43 -39.95 -9.05 42.12
C SER A 43 -40.97 -9.23 40.99
N PHE A 44 -42.12 -9.79 41.33
CA PHE A 44 -43.22 -9.98 40.39
C PHE A 44 -44.35 -9.00 40.70
N PHE A 45 -44.71 -8.20 39.71
CA PHE A 45 -45.79 -7.22 39.79
C PHE A 45 -46.81 -7.50 38.69
N THR A 46 -48.10 -7.40 39.04
CA THR A 46 -49.24 -7.55 38.12
C THR A 46 -50.30 -6.52 38.46
N ASP A 47 -50.90 -5.91 37.44
CA ASP A 47 -51.93 -4.87 37.54
C ASP A 47 -53.17 -5.16 36.67
N LYS A 48 -53.16 -6.25 35.89
CA LYS A 48 -54.25 -6.62 34.99
C LYS A 48 -55.09 -7.78 35.53
N ASN A 49 -56.41 -7.67 35.33
CA ASN A 49 -57.38 -8.73 35.67
C ASN A 49 -57.33 -9.95 34.72
N ILE A 50 -56.67 -9.84 33.57
CA ILE A 50 -56.55 -10.93 32.58
C ILE A 50 -55.16 -11.54 32.70
N THR A 51 -55.07 -12.78 33.16
CA THR A 51 -53.83 -13.54 33.34
C THR A 51 -53.68 -14.66 32.31
N GLN A 52 -52.45 -15.04 31.97
CA GLN A 52 -52.17 -16.22 31.13
C GLN A 52 -52.11 -17.51 31.98
N PRO A 53 -52.48 -18.69 31.43
CA PRO A 53 -52.52 -19.94 32.19
C PRO A 53 -51.13 -20.47 32.59
N ASN A 54 -50.09 -20.19 31.80
CA ASN A 54 -48.70 -20.51 32.12
C ASN A 54 -47.95 -19.20 32.40
N ILE A 55 -47.51 -18.97 33.64
CA ILE A 55 -46.94 -17.69 34.09
C ILE A 55 -45.41 -17.64 33.91
N PHE A 56 -44.65 -18.33 34.76
CA PHE A 56 -43.22 -18.58 34.56
C PHE A 56 -42.77 -19.78 35.40
N SER A 57 -41.76 -20.50 34.93
CA SER A 57 -41.02 -21.51 35.69
C SER A 57 -39.54 -21.42 35.32
N GLY A 58 -38.66 -21.85 36.23
CA GLY A 58 -37.22 -21.76 36.02
C GLY A 58 -36.45 -22.63 37.00
N ILE A 59 -35.18 -22.87 36.70
CA ILE A 59 -34.26 -23.65 37.52
C ILE A 59 -33.12 -22.72 37.95
N TYR A 60 -32.77 -22.75 39.24
CA TYR A 60 -31.59 -22.09 39.76
C TYR A 60 -30.54 -23.12 40.18
N ARG A 61 -29.27 -22.73 40.15
CA ARG A 61 -28.15 -23.52 40.67
C ARG A 61 -27.11 -22.59 41.28
N PHE A 62 -26.40 -23.09 42.29
CA PHE A 62 -25.25 -22.39 42.84
C PHE A 62 -24.00 -22.68 41.97
N ILE A 63 -23.22 -21.64 41.67
CA ILE A 63 -21.99 -21.71 40.87
C ILE A 63 -20.84 -21.28 41.79
N ASN A 64 -19.68 -21.94 41.66
CA ASN A 64 -18.53 -21.59 42.46
C ASN A 64 -17.97 -20.22 42.03
N ALA A 65 -17.79 -19.30 42.98
CA ALA A 65 -17.27 -17.95 42.72
C ALA A 65 -15.81 -17.97 42.21
N SER A 66 -15.05 -19.02 42.53
CA SER A 66 -13.65 -19.16 42.08
C SER A 66 -13.50 -19.22 40.56
N GLU A 67 -14.56 -19.46 39.80
CA GLU A 67 -14.55 -19.39 38.33
C GLU A 67 -14.30 -17.95 37.81
N TYR A 68 -14.69 -16.93 38.59
CA TYR A 68 -14.54 -15.51 38.25
C TYR A 68 -13.28 -14.89 38.87
N GLU A 69 -12.68 -15.54 39.86
CA GLU A 69 -11.45 -15.12 40.53
C GLU A 69 -10.24 -15.67 39.78
N VAL A 70 -9.72 -14.88 38.83
CA VAL A 70 -8.61 -15.34 37.99
C VAL A 70 -7.23 -15.14 38.64
N GLY A 71 -7.09 -14.17 39.54
CA GLY A 71 -5.84 -13.79 40.19
C GLY A 71 -6.07 -13.08 41.52
N THR A 72 -5.10 -12.29 41.97
CA THR A 72 -5.23 -11.51 43.20
C THR A 72 -6.20 -10.33 42.97
N PRO A 73 -7.29 -10.20 43.75
CA PRO A 73 -8.26 -9.14 43.54
C PRO A 73 -7.71 -7.78 43.93
N GLU A 74 -8.02 -6.75 43.14
CA GLU A 74 -7.71 -5.36 43.46
C GLU A 74 -8.77 -4.79 44.44
N PRO A 75 -8.37 -4.06 45.50
CA PRO A 75 -9.31 -3.46 46.43
C PRO A 75 -10.34 -2.57 45.73
N SER A 76 -11.53 -2.45 46.31
CA SER A 76 -12.61 -1.53 45.89
C SER A 76 -13.29 -1.81 44.55
N THR A 77 -12.91 -2.86 43.82
CA THR A 77 -13.57 -3.27 42.57
C THR A 77 -14.08 -4.71 42.65
N PRO A 78 -15.19 -5.06 41.97
CA PRO A 78 -15.74 -6.41 42.04
C PRO A 78 -15.09 -7.41 41.07
N CYS A 79 -14.21 -6.94 40.17
CA CYS A 79 -13.80 -7.73 39.00
C CYS A 79 -12.40 -7.37 38.47
N SER A 80 -11.60 -6.61 39.22
CA SER A 80 -10.21 -6.34 38.82
C SER A 80 -9.25 -7.31 39.48
N PHE A 81 -8.30 -7.84 38.70
CA PHE A 81 -7.36 -8.87 39.13
C PHE A 81 -5.96 -8.65 38.58
N ILE A 82 -4.96 -8.98 39.39
CA ILE A 82 -3.57 -9.12 38.97
C ILE A 82 -3.23 -10.61 38.89
N ILE A 83 -2.73 -11.04 37.73
CA ILE A 83 -2.42 -12.43 37.42
C ILE A 83 -0.91 -12.57 37.31
N HIS A 84 -0.29 -13.15 38.34
CA HIS A 84 1.13 -13.46 38.36
C HIS A 84 1.40 -14.87 37.84
N VAL A 85 2.39 -15.00 36.95
CA VAL A 85 2.79 -16.31 36.40
C VAL A 85 3.22 -17.30 37.48
N GLU A 86 3.76 -16.83 38.61
CA GLU A 86 4.14 -17.64 39.77
C GLU A 86 2.95 -18.40 40.37
N THR A 87 1.76 -17.79 40.31
CA THR A 87 0.54 -18.35 40.87
C THR A 87 -0.26 -19.13 39.83
N LYS A 88 -0.29 -18.63 38.59
CA LYS A 88 -1.17 -19.17 37.55
C LYS A 88 -0.57 -18.93 36.15
N ARG A 89 0.04 -19.97 35.59
CA ARG A 89 0.68 -19.93 34.24
C ARG A 89 -0.34 -19.95 33.10
N ASN A 90 -1.50 -20.56 33.29
CA ASN A 90 -2.60 -20.54 32.34
C ASN A 90 -3.95 -20.55 33.05
N GLY A 91 -5.01 -20.15 32.34
CA GLY A 91 -6.34 -20.17 32.90
C GLY A 91 -7.38 -19.49 32.02
N ASN A 92 -8.58 -19.35 32.58
CA ASN A 92 -9.68 -18.64 31.93
C ASN A 92 -9.83 -17.24 32.53
N ILE A 93 -10.16 -16.28 31.68
CA ILE A 93 -10.74 -15.00 32.09
C ILE A 93 -12.21 -14.96 31.71
N LEU A 94 -13.05 -14.50 32.62
CA LEU A 94 -14.48 -14.33 32.39
C LEU A 94 -14.83 -12.88 32.68
N SER A 95 -15.66 -12.28 31.82
CA SER A 95 -16.35 -11.06 32.22
C SER A 95 -17.28 -11.38 33.39
N PRO A 96 -17.56 -10.43 34.29
CA PRO A 96 -18.47 -10.67 35.40
C PRO A 96 -19.82 -11.20 34.92
N THR A 97 -20.36 -12.18 35.63
CA THR A 97 -21.64 -12.86 35.34
C THR A 97 -21.71 -13.68 34.04
N TYR A 98 -20.63 -13.81 33.25
CA TYR A 98 -20.60 -14.71 32.07
C TYR A 98 -20.94 -16.16 32.49
N PRO A 99 -21.80 -16.92 31.77
CA PRO A 99 -22.36 -16.65 30.44
C PRO A 99 -23.70 -15.89 30.45
N GLY A 100 -24.06 -15.27 31.56
CA GLY A 100 -25.21 -14.37 31.69
C GLY A 100 -24.93 -12.97 31.15
N THR A 101 -25.92 -12.08 31.25
CA THR A 101 -25.78 -10.68 30.78
C THR A 101 -24.87 -9.88 31.71
N TYR A 102 -23.82 -9.25 31.14
CA TYR A 102 -22.87 -8.46 31.92
C TYR A 102 -23.52 -7.21 32.57
N PRO A 103 -23.04 -6.79 33.76
CA PRO A 103 -23.48 -5.56 34.41
C PRO A 103 -23.13 -4.29 33.64
N LYS A 104 -23.94 -3.25 33.84
CA LYS A 104 -23.71 -1.91 33.29
C LYS A 104 -22.95 -1.06 34.30
N ASP A 105 -22.29 0.01 33.84
CA ASP A 105 -21.54 0.94 34.70
C ASP A 105 -20.41 0.24 35.46
N LEU A 106 -19.70 -0.65 34.76
CA LEU A 106 -18.70 -1.53 35.33
C LEU A 106 -17.33 -1.28 34.71
N ILE A 107 -16.31 -1.22 35.56
CA ILE A 107 -14.91 -1.15 35.13
C ILE A 107 -14.17 -2.32 35.78
N CYS A 108 -13.58 -3.19 34.96
CA CYS A 108 -12.77 -4.32 35.38
C CYS A 108 -11.41 -4.25 34.71
N THR A 109 -10.35 -4.56 35.46
CA THR A 109 -8.98 -4.63 34.93
C THR A 109 -8.40 -6.03 35.12
N TYR A 110 -7.67 -6.51 34.13
CA TYR A 110 -6.92 -7.77 34.22
C TYR A 110 -5.48 -7.50 33.84
N GLN A 111 -4.59 -7.53 34.83
CA GLN A 111 -3.17 -7.26 34.65
C GLN A 111 -2.39 -8.58 34.67
N PHE A 112 -1.78 -8.93 33.54
CA PHE A 112 -0.94 -10.11 33.41
C PHE A 112 0.53 -9.75 33.65
N VAL A 113 1.17 -10.42 34.61
CA VAL A 113 2.54 -10.16 35.03
C VAL A 113 3.36 -11.44 34.92
N GLY A 114 4.12 -11.56 33.84
CA GLY A 114 5.03 -12.67 33.55
C GLY A 114 6.48 -12.38 33.93
N ARG A 115 7.36 -13.36 33.76
CA ARG A 115 8.81 -13.22 33.94
C ARG A 115 9.48 -12.68 32.68
N ARG A 116 10.68 -12.11 32.82
CA ARG A 116 11.49 -11.70 31.67
C ARG A 116 11.72 -12.89 30.72
N GLY A 117 11.57 -12.63 29.42
CA GLY A 117 11.66 -13.66 28.38
C GLY A 117 10.37 -14.46 28.13
N GLN A 118 9.33 -14.29 28.96
CA GLN A 118 8.00 -14.83 28.67
C GLN A 118 7.14 -13.82 27.92
N ARG A 119 6.19 -14.32 27.15
CA ARG A 119 5.10 -13.53 26.56
C ARG A 119 3.75 -14.10 26.99
N VAL A 120 2.71 -13.29 26.87
CA VAL A 120 1.33 -13.61 27.25
C VAL A 120 0.51 -13.79 25.99
N ARG A 121 -0.11 -14.96 25.84
CA ARG A 121 -1.14 -15.21 24.83
C ARG A 121 -2.51 -15.08 25.48
N LEU A 122 -3.40 -14.30 24.89
CA LEU A 122 -4.79 -14.14 25.31
C LEU A 122 -5.73 -14.42 24.13
N GLU A 123 -6.59 -15.42 24.28
CA GLU A 123 -7.54 -15.82 23.24
C GLU A 123 -8.97 -15.74 23.75
N PHE A 124 -9.79 -14.89 23.14
CA PHE A 124 -11.22 -14.81 23.42
C PHE A 124 -11.97 -15.89 22.62
N ARG A 125 -12.51 -16.87 23.34
CA ARG A 125 -13.30 -17.99 22.77
C ARG A 125 -14.76 -17.62 22.56
N ASP A 126 -15.29 -16.75 23.41
CA ASP A 126 -16.60 -16.13 23.25
C ASP A 126 -16.46 -14.64 23.59
N PHE A 127 -16.98 -13.77 22.74
CA PHE A 127 -16.90 -12.32 22.90
C PHE A 127 -18.14 -11.69 22.28
N ASP A 128 -18.99 -11.15 23.14
CA ASP A 128 -20.28 -10.59 22.81
C ASP A 128 -20.51 -9.35 23.68
N LEU A 129 -20.11 -8.19 23.16
CA LEU A 129 -20.35 -6.88 23.74
C LEU A 129 -21.30 -6.06 22.86
N PHE A 130 -21.79 -4.95 23.39
CA PHE A 130 -22.56 -4.02 22.58
C PHE A 130 -21.67 -3.35 21.53
N PHE A 131 -22.01 -3.43 20.24
CA PHE A 131 -21.15 -2.92 19.16
C PHE A 131 -20.99 -1.40 19.20
N GLY A 132 -22.07 -0.63 19.32
CA GLY A 132 -22.01 0.84 19.47
C GLY A 132 -21.46 1.64 18.27
N GLY A 133 -20.76 1.03 17.32
CA GLY A 133 -20.19 1.66 16.13
C GLY A 133 -18.72 1.26 15.87
N PRO A 134 -18.15 1.64 14.71
CA PRO A 134 -16.72 1.48 14.45
C PRO A 134 -15.95 2.27 15.52
N HIS A 135 -14.89 1.67 16.08
CA HIS A 135 -14.11 2.16 17.23
C HIS A 135 -14.70 1.97 18.63
N CYS A 136 -15.83 1.27 18.77
CA CYS A 136 -16.35 0.85 20.08
C CYS A 136 -16.54 2.01 21.09
N PRO A 137 -17.33 3.04 20.75
CA PRO A 137 -17.46 4.25 21.58
C PRO A 137 -18.22 4.03 22.90
N LEU A 138 -18.77 2.83 23.12
CA LEU A 138 -19.64 2.54 24.27
C LEU A 138 -19.02 1.48 25.18
N ASP A 139 -19.47 0.21 25.11
CA ASP A 139 -18.87 -0.87 25.89
C ASP A 139 -17.71 -1.46 25.10
N TYR A 140 -16.57 -1.65 25.76
CA TYR A 140 -15.38 -2.13 25.09
C TYR A 140 -14.49 -2.94 26.02
N VAL A 141 -13.70 -3.81 25.40
CA VAL A 141 -12.47 -4.34 25.97
C VAL A 141 -11.31 -3.68 25.24
N LYS A 142 -10.47 -2.97 25.99
CA LYS A 142 -9.26 -2.34 25.47
C LYS A 142 -8.05 -3.08 26.03
N VAL A 143 -7.17 -3.51 25.15
CA VAL A 143 -5.98 -4.29 25.50
C VAL A 143 -4.74 -3.43 25.25
N TYR A 144 -3.87 -3.38 26.24
CA TYR A 144 -2.64 -2.62 26.26
C TYR A 144 -1.44 -3.56 26.34
N ASP A 145 -0.41 -3.21 25.59
CA ASP A 145 0.84 -3.95 25.47
C ASP A 145 1.82 -3.50 26.56
N GLY A 146 1.56 -3.92 27.80
CA GLY A 146 2.36 -3.57 28.95
C GLY A 146 1.62 -3.73 30.27
N PRO A 147 2.16 -3.18 31.38
CA PRO A 147 1.62 -3.43 32.71
C PRO A 147 0.39 -2.58 33.08
N ASN A 148 0.08 -1.50 32.35
CA ASN A 148 -0.98 -0.56 32.73
C ASN A 148 -1.62 0.13 31.52
N ASN A 149 -2.58 1.03 31.77
CA ASN A 149 -3.33 1.78 30.76
C ASN A 149 -2.56 2.94 30.09
N SER A 150 -1.31 3.19 30.48
CA SER A 150 -0.47 4.24 29.90
C SER A 150 0.44 3.72 28.78
N THR A 151 0.52 2.40 28.60
CA THR A 151 1.31 1.80 27.53
C THR A 151 0.57 1.78 26.19
N ALA A 152 1.25 1.32 25.14
CA ALA A 152 0.68 1.28 23.79
C ALA A 152 -0.55 0.37 23.73
N VAL A 153 -1.61 0.82 23.06
CA VAL A 153 -2.84 0.04 22.86
C VAL A 153 -2.62 -0.97 21.75
N ILE A 154 -2.95 -2.24 22.01
CA ILE A 154 -3.04 -3.30 20.99
C ILE A 154 -4.31 -3.10 20.17
N GLY A 155 -5.44 -2.91 20.83
CA GLY A 155 -6.73 -2.70 20.18
C GLY A 155 -7.87 -2.44 21.15
N THR A 156 -8.98 -1.97 20.60
CA THR A 156 -10.26 -1.77 21.31
C THR A 156 -11.33 -2.58 20.60
N TYR A 157 -12.01 -3.44 21.35
CA TYR A 157 -12.90 -4.48 20.82
C TYR A 157 -14.29 -4.39 21.44
N CYS A 158 -15.31 -4.58 20.61
CA CYS A 158 -16.73 -4.57 20.95
C CYS A 158 -17.52 -5.38 19.92
N GLY A 159 -18.83 -5.51 20.10
CA GLY A 159 -19.66 -6.33 19.23
C GLY A 159 -19.35 -7.83 19.40
N GLN A 160 -19.61 -8.60 18.35
CA GLN A 160 -19.22 -10.00 18.29
C GLN A 160 -17.85 -10.14 17.62
N GLN A 161 -16.91 -10.77 18.31
CA GLN A 161 -15.56 -11.03 17.80
C GLN A 161 -15.34 -12.54 17.68
N ARG A 162 -14.96 -13.01 16.49
CA ARG A 162 -14.67 -14.42 16.23
C ARG A 162 -13.15 -14.63 16.18
N ASN A 163 -12.64 -15.58 16.98
CA ASN A 163 -11.22 -15.99 16.99
C ASN A 163 -10.23 -14.84 17.27
N LEU A 164 -10.53 -13.98 18.25
CA LEU A 164 -9.62 -12.91 18.67
C LEU A 164 -8.49 -13.50 19.53
N VAL A 165 -7.30 -13.60 18.95
CA VAL A 165 -6.07 -14.05 19.62
C VAL A 165 -5.08 -12.90 19.66
N LEU A 166 -4.54 -12.62 20.83
CA LEU A 166 -3.63 -11.51 21.10
C LEU A 166 -2.38 -12.02 21.80
N TYR A 167 -1.23 -11.43 21.47
CA TYR A 167 0.04 -11.67 22.12
C TYR A 167 0.62 -10.36 22.64
N SER A 168 1.15 -10.35 23.86
CA SER A 168 1.97 -9.24 24.35
C SER A 168 3.31 -9.19 23.62
N SER A 169 3.93 -8.02 23.52
CA SER A 169 5.28 -7.89 22.97
C SER A 169 6.36 -8.30 23.98
N GLU A 170 6.11 -8.07 25.26
CA GLU A 170 6.99 -8.45 26.38
C GLU A 170 6.26 -9.31 27.42
N ASN A 171 6.69 -9.29 28.67
CA ASN A 171 6.21 -10.13 29.77
C ASN A 171 4.93 -9.61 30.45
N SER A 172 4.29 -8.56 29.94
CA SER A 172 3.09 -8.00 30.56
C SER A 172 2.01 -7.62 29.54
N LEU A 173 0.76 -7.74 29.97
CA LEU A 173 -0.42 -7.39 29.20
C LEU A 173 -1.46 -6.79 30.15
N PHE A 174 -2.17 -5.75 29.73
CA PHE A 174 -3.19 -5.12 30.55
C PHE A 174 -4.51 -5.02 29.79
N VAL A 175 -5.58 -5.56 30.37
CA VAL A 175 -6.92 -5.59 29.76
C VAL A 175 -7.86 -4.74 30.59
N LEU A 176 -8.53 -3.78 29.95
CA LEU A 176 -9.55 -2.93 30.54
C LEU A 176 -10.90 -3.25 29.91
N PHE A 177 -11.83 -3.76 30.72
CA PHE A 177 -13.23 -3.91 30.34
C PHE A 177 -14.04 -2.76 30.96
N SER A 178 -14.74 -2.01 30.13
CA SER A 178 -15.55 -0.86 30.55
C SER A 178 -16.94 -0.94 29.93
N THR A 179 -17.97 -0.76 30.75
CA THR A 179 -19.37 -0.69 30.32
C THR A 179 -20.02 0.60 30.78
N LEU A 180 -20.80 1.23 29.90
CA LEU A 180 -21.45 2.50 30.20
C LEU A 180 -22.79 2.32 30.94
N LYS A 181 -23.13 3.30 31.76
CA LYS A 181 -24.45 3.42 32.38
C LYS A 181 -25.53 3.72 31.31
N ARG A 182 -26.26 2.69 30.88
CA ARG A 182 -27.29 2.81 29.81
C ARG A 182 -28.67 2.29 30.21
N THR A 183 -29.71 2.91 29.66
CA THR A 183 -31.11 2.48 29.81
C THR A 183 -31.53 1.37 28.83
N ALA A 184 -30.80 1.19 27.72
CA ALA A 184 -31.11 0.19 26.71
C ALA A 184 -31.03 -1.24 27.27
N ASN A 185 -32.03 -2.08 26.96
CA ASN A 185 -32.13 -3.48 27.41
C ASN A 185 -31.33 -4.43 26.51
N THR A 186 -30.01 -4.27 26.50
CA THR A 186 -29.10 -5.19 25.81
C THR A 186 -28.89 -6.46 26.66
N GLN A 187 -28.84 -7.63 26.02
CA GLN A 187 -28.68 -8.93 26.69
C GLN A 187 -27.42 -9.68 26.19
N ASN A 188 -26.36 -8.93 25.94
CA ASN A 188 -25.06 -9.45 25.50
C ASN A 188 -24.37 -10.21 26.65
N ARG A 189 -23.65 -11.29 26.32
CA ARG A 189 -23.13 -12.26 27.31
C ARG A 189 -21.78 -11.90 27.93
N GLY A 190 -21.07 -10.93 27.34
CA GLY A 190 -19.74 -10.56 27.80
C GLY A 190 -18.68 -11.39 27.10
N PHE A 191 -17.66 -11.84 27.81
CA PHE A 191 -16.58 -12.62 27.20
C PHE A 191 -16.08 -13.76 28.07
N LYS A 192 -15.55 -14.78 27.39
CA LYS A 192 -14.72 -15.84 27.94
C LYS A 192 -13.43 -15.92 27.14
N GLY A 193 -12.32 -15.70 27.82
CA GLY A 193 -10.98 -15.84 27.26
C GLY A 193 -10.17 -16.93 27.95
N ILE A 194 -9.13 -17.38 27.28
CA ILE A 194 -8.08 -18.25 27.84
C ILE A 194 -6.75 -17.52 27.71
N PHE A 195 -5.92 -17.60 28.74
CA PHE A 195 -4.60 -17.00 28.72
C PHE A 195 -3.52 -18.03 29.05
N GLU A 196 -2.31 -17.77 28.56
CA GLU A 196 -1.13 -18.57 28.82
C GLU A 196 0.12 -17.68 28.83
N PHE A 197 0.97 -17.87 29.83
CA PHE A 197 2.35 -17.38 29.85
C PHE A 197 3.27 -18.45 29.29
N SER A 198 4.11 -18.11 28.31
CA SER A 198 5.12 -19.05 27.82
C SER A 198 6.39 -18.36 27.31
N GLU A 199 7.52 -19.01 27.56
CA GLU A 199 8.82 -18.74 26.94
C GLU A 199 8.91 -19.31 25.51
N SER A 200 7.99 -20.20 25.12
CA SER A 200 8.01 -20.86 23.82
C SER A 200 7.42 -20.00 22.69
N PHE A 201 6.74 -18.90 23.02
CA PHE A 201 6.25 -17.96 22.03
C PHE A 201 7.42 -17.26 21.36
N VAL A 202 7.24 -16.88 20.09
CA VAL A 202 8.30 -16.31 19.25
C VAL A 202 8.97 -15.10 19.94
N SER A 203 10.30 -15.06 20.02
CA SER A 203 11.00 -13.82 20.40
C SER A 203 10.92 -12.81 19.28
N LEU A 204 10.74 -11.53 19.61
CA LEU A 204 10.61 -10.44 18.64
C LEU A 204 11.95 -9.82 18.21
N ASP A 205 13.08 -10.28 18.77
CA ASP A 205 14.40 -9.71 18.53
C ASP A 205 14.77 -9.67 17.03
N PHE A 206 14.41 -10.71 16.28
CA PHE A 206 14.66 -10.80 14.83
C PHE A 206 13.92 -9.73 14.01
N ILE A 207 12.85 -9.13 14.54
CA ILE A 207 12.18 -8.02 13.88
C ILE A 207 13.00 -6.74 14.08
N THR A 208 13.39 -6.48 15.33
CA THR A 208 14.14 -5.27 15.69
C THR A 208 15.57 -5.25 15.12
N GLU A 209 16.26 -6.39 15.11
CA GLU A 209 17.62 -6.52 14.57
C GLU A 209 17.68 -6.16 13.09
N TYR A 210 16.62 -6.50 12.35
CA TYR A 210 16.48 -6.23 10.91
C TYR A 210 15.65 -4.98 10.60
N GLN A 211 15.49 -4.08 11.59
CA GLN A 211 14.82 -2.78 11.46
C GLN A 211 13.34 -2.86 11.02
N GLY A 212 12.67 -3.98 11.29
CA GLY A 212 11.22 -4.11 11.15
C GLY A 212 10.47 -3.52 12.34
N GLU A 213 9.19 -3.24 12.14
CA GLU A 213 8.26 -2.80 13.18
C GLU A 213 7.26 -3.92 13.49
N HIS A 214 7.24 -4.41 14.73
CA HIS A 214 6.27 -5.44 15.13
C HIS A 214 4.84 -4.88 15.17
N ILE A 215 3.89 -5.67 14.64
CA ILE A 215 2.46 -5.39 14.76
C ILE A 215 1.98 -5.91 16.12
N ARG A 216 1.80 -4.99 17.06
CA ARG A 216 1.32 -5.29 18.43
C ARG A 216 0.07 -6.16 18.43
N GLY A 217 0.00 -7.10 19.35
CA GLY A 217 -1.07 -8.09 19.42
C GLY A 217 -0.88 -9.32 18.55
N SER A 218 0.02 -9.28 17.57
CA SER A 218 0.38 -10.46 16.78
C SER A 218 1.50 -11.26 17.44
N GLU A 219 1.59 -12.55 17.11
CA GLU A 219 2.70 -13.38 17.56
C GLU A 219 4.03 -12.91 16.98
N CYS A 220 4.07 -12.56 15.69
CA CYS A 220 5.30 -12.21 14.98
C CYS A 220 5.06 -11.42 13.67
N ASP A 221 3.88 -10.83 13.48
CA ASP A 221 3.61 -10.04 12.28
C ASP A 221 4.43 -8.74 12.34
N GLN A 222 4.98 -8.33 11.21
CA GLN A 222 5.85 -7.16 11.13
C GLN A 222 5.60 -6.31 9.90
N LYS A 223 5.90 -5.02 10.02
CA LYS A 223 5.88 -4.02 8.95
C LYS A 223 7.30 -3.56 8.66
N ILE A 224 7.62 -3.44 7.39
CA ILE A 224 8.88 -2.90 6.90
C ILE A 224 8.51 -1.73 5.99
N LEU A 225 8.89 -0.53 6.40
CA LEU A 225 8.62 0.71 5.67
C LEU A 225 9.89 1.14 4.94
N SER A 226 9.76 1.47 3.66
CA SER A 226 10.85 2.04 2.89
C SER A 226 11.28 3.39 3.46
N LYS A 227 12.59 3.63 3.48
CA LYS A 227 13.20 4.92 3.80
C LYS A 227 13.97 5.48 2.58
N LYS A 228 13.38 5.37 1.38
CA LYS A 228 13.94 5.78 0.07
C LYS A 228 15.02 4.86 -0.46
N GLU A 229 14.65 4.00 -1.42
CA GLU A 229 15.56 3.06 -2.12
C GLU A 229 16.42 2.21 -1.18
N THR A 230 15.92 2.00 0.04
CA THR A 230 16.62 1.21 1.04
C THR A 230 16.59 -0.26 0.68
N SER A 231 17.59 -1.01 1.15
CA SER A 231 17.57 -2.46 1.13
C SER A 231 17.85 -3.00 2.51
N GLY A 232 17.36 -4.20 2.77
CA GLY A 232 17.55 -4.87 4.05
C GLY A 232 17.28 -6.35 3.92
N PHE A 233 17.11 -7.02 5.06
CA PHE A 233 16.82 -8.44 5.08
C PHE A 233 15.57 -8.72 5.88
N VAL A 234 14.88 -9.79 5.49
CA VAL A 234 13.78 -10.39 6.23
C VAL A 234 14.13 -11.85 6.48
N VAL A 235 13.89 -12.31 7.70
CA VAL A 235 14.21 -13.66 8.13
C VAL A 235 13.01 -14.32 8.77
N SER A 236 12.96 -15.65 8.72
CA SER A 236 12.01 -16.44 9.50
C SER A 236 12.28 -16.32 11.01
N PRO A 237 11.29 -16.59 11.87
CA PRO A 237 11.48 -16.58 13.31
C PRO A 237 12.60 -17.52 13.74
N ASN A 238 13.40 -17.11 14.73
CA ASN A 238 14.51 -17.87 15.30
C ASN A 238 15.70 -18.12 14.35
N PHE A 239 15.73 -17.52 13.16
CA PHE A 239 16.86 -17.64 12.24
C PHE A 239 18.17 -17.12 12.88
N PRO A 240 19.32 -17.81 12.73
CA PRO A 240 19.63 -18.93 11.83
C PRO A 240 19.32 -20.33 12.38
N TYR A 241 18.72 -20.43 13.57
CA TYR A 241 18.29 -21.68 14.16
C TYR A 241 16.94 -22.14 13.57
N PRO A 242 16.53 -23.39 13.79
CA PRO A 242 15.27 -23.87 13.28
C PRO A 242 14.08 -23.06 13.81
N TYR A 243 13.14 -22.74 12.92
CA TYR A 243 11.94 -21.99 13.29
C TYR A 243 11.04 -22.77 14.26
N ILE A 244 10.22 -22.03 15.01
CA ILE A 244 9.27 -22.61 15.99
C ILE A 244 8.05 -23.18 15.23
N PRO A 245 7.57 -24.39 15.57
CA PRO A 245 6.42 -25.00 14.90
C PRO A 245 5.10 -24.32 15.27
N LYS A 246 4.09 -24.43 14.42
CA LYS A 246 2.71 -23.91 14.58
C LYS A 246 2.61 -22.40 14.71
N VAL A 247 3.56 -21.69 14.09
CA VAL A 247 3.63 -20.23 14.06
C VAL A 247 3.23 -19.74 12.68
N VAL A 248 2.44 -18.67 12.65
CA VAL A 248 2.10 -17.94 11.43
C VAL A 248 2.57 -16.49 11.57
N CYS A 249 3.49 -16.07 10.72
CA CYS A 249 3.98 -14.68 10.69
C CYS A 249 3.67 -14.04 9.34
N ARG A 250 3.16 -12.82 9.38
CA ARG A 250 2.94 -11.98 8.20
C ARG A 250 3.97 -10.87 8.14
N TYR A 251 4.53 -10.67 6.96
CA TYR A 251 5.53 -9.65 6.68
C TYR A 251 4.91 -8.68 5.68
N PHE A 252 4.71 -7.43 6.11
CA PHE A 252 4.15 -6.38 5.28
C PHE A 252 5.27 -5.43 4.86
N ILE A 253 5.72 -5.55 3.61
CA ILE A 253 6.80 -4.72 3.07
C ILE A 253 6.16 -3.63 2.21
N TYR A 254 6.28 -2.39 2.67
CA TYR A 254 5.69 -1.22 2.05
C TYR A 254 6.78 -0.29 1.51
N GLY A 255 6.90 -0.29 0.18
CA GLY A 255 7.59 0.75 -0.57
C GLY A 255 6.87 2.08 -0.41
N MET A 256 7.61 3.16 -0.62
CA MET A 256 7.00 4.48 -0.63
C MET A 256 6.02 4.59 -1.80
N GLN A 257 4.86 5.17 -1.50
CA GLN A 257 3.81 5.44 -2.46
C GLN A 257 3.29 6.87 -2.25
N ASP A 258 3.99 7.82 -2.83
CA ASP A 258 3.54 9.20 -2.92
C ASP A 258 3.73 9.73 -4.34
N SER A 259 3.41 11.01 -4.55
CA SER A 259 3.58 11.66 -5.86
C SER A 259 5.03 11.64 -6.37
N GLN A 260 6.02 11.43 -5.48
CA GLN A 260 7.47 11.52 -5.69
C GLN A 260 8.23 10.20 -5.63
N HIS A 261 7.64 9.20 -4.98
CA HIS A 261 8.24 7.90 -4.80
C HIS A 261 7.18 6.84 -5.12
N LEU A 262 7.31 6.22 -6.29
CA LEU A 262 6.61 4.98 -6.63
C LEU A 262 7.64 3.88 -6.62
N GLU A 263 7.67 3.09 -5.55
CA GLU A 263 8.59 1.98 -5.43
C GLU A 263 7.89 0.65 -5.72
N ARG A 264 8.68 -0.34 -6.12
CA ARG A 264 8.36 -1.76 -6.10
C ARG A 264 9.32 -2.46 -5.17
N VAL A 265 8.89 -3.60 -4.65
CA VAL A 265 9.67 -4.44 -3.76
C VAL A 265 10.23 -5.59 -4.58
N ARG A 266 11.55 -5.65 -4.68
CA ARG A 266 12.26 -6.83 -5.17
C ARG A 266 12.75 -7.66 -4.01
N LEU A 267 12.41 -8.94 -4.01
CA LEU A 267 12.88 -9.95 -3.06
C LEU A 267 13.88 -10.88 -3.73
N GLU A 268 14.95 -11.20 -3.00
CA GLU A 268 15.96 -12.19 -3.38
C GLU A 268 16.22 -13.13 -2.20
N PHE A 269 15.94 -14.42 -2.37
CA PHE A 269 16.18 -15.41 -1.31
C PHE A 269 17.64 -15.86 -1.29
N LEU A 270 18.35 -15.55 -0.21
CA LEU A 270 19.72 -15.99 0.02
C LEU A 270 19.79 -17.39 0.64
N MET A 271 18.85 -17.68 1.54
CA MET A 271 18.67 -18.99 2.15
C MET A 271 17.17 -19.32 2.18
N PHE A 272 16.82 -20.56 1.88
CA PHE A 272 15.42 -21.00 1.88
C PHE A 272 15.31 -22.51 2.14
N THR A 273 14.79 -22.86 3.31
CA THR A 273 14.51 -24.23 3.72
C THR A 273 13.25 -24.26 4.58
N ILE A 274 12.14 -24.71 4.01
CA ILE A 274 10.90 -24.99 4.73
C ILE A 274 10.61 -26.48 4.57
N GLN A 275 10.46 -27.21 5.69
CA GLN A 275 10.38 -28.67 5.62
C GLN A 275 9.08 -29.12 4.95
N ILE A 276 9.18 -30.17 4.12
CA ILE A 276 8.04 -30.88 3.54
C ILE A 276 7.94 -32.26 4.20
N PRO A 277 6.73 -32.77 4.50
CA PRO A 277 6.53 -34.15 4.94
C PRO A 277 7.13 -35.16 3.96
N LYS A 278 7.70 -36.26 4.49
CA LYS A 278 8.31 -37.30 3.64
C LYS A 278 7.25 -37.93 2.73
N GLY A 279 7.48 -37.90 1.43
CA GLY A 279 6.60 -38.50 0.42
C GLY A 279 5.58 -37.54 -0.20
N GLU A 280 5.55 -36.28 0.24
CA GLU A 280 4.71 -35.24 -0.35
C GLU A 280 5.52 -34.26 -1.21
N THR A 281 4.87 -33.72 -2.25
CA THR A 281 5.44 -32.70 -3.15
C THR A 281 4.78 -31.34 -2.97
N THR A 282 3.79 -31.24 -2.09
CA THR A 282 2.95 -30.06 -1.87
C THR A 282 3.18 -29.49 -0.47
N CYS A 283 2.98 -28.19 -0.30
CA CYS A 283 3.24 -27.48 0.94
C CYS A 283 2.08 -27.62 1.94
N THR A 284 1.78 -28.84 2.37
CA THR A 284 0.66 -29.16 3.27
C THR A 284 0.93 -28.80 4.74
N ASP A 285 2.19 -28.90 5.17
CA ASP A 285 2.61 -28.65 6.55
C ASP A 285 3.03 -27.19 6.76
N GLY A 286 4.21 -26.82 6.23
CA GLY A 286 4.74 -25.46 6.26
C GLY A 286 4.86 -24.85 4.86
N TYR A 287 4.64 -23.54 4.76
CA TYR A 287 4.71 -22.81 3.49
C TYR A 287 5.11 -21.35 3.69
N LEU A 288 5.62 -20.75 2.62
CA LEU A 288 5.71 -19.31 2.45
C LEU A 288 4.86 -18.88 1.26
N LYS A 289 3.80 -18.13 1.52
CA LYS A 289 2.94 -17.53 0.48
C LYS A 289 3.32 -16.07 0.24
N LEU A 290 3.32 -15.67 -1.03
CA LEU A 290 3.66 -14.31 -1.44
C LEU A 290 2.48 -13.68 -2.19
N TYR A 291 2.25 -12.40 -1.92
CA TYR A 291 1.18 -11.59 -2.49
C TYR A 291 1.78 -10.29 -3.04
N LEU A 292 1.85 -10.17 -4.37
CA LEU A 292 2.57 -9.12 -5.09
C LEU A 292 1.75 -7.85 -5.31
N LYS A 293 0.42 -7.92 -5.16
CA LYS A 293 -0.50 -6.80 -5.37
C LYS A 293 -0.86 -6.05 -4.07
N GLY A 294 -0.35 -6.50 -2.94
CA GLY A 294 -0.79 -6.05 -1.61
C GLY A 294 -2.18 -6.59 -1.25
N GLN A 295 -2.34 -7.09 -0.03
CA GLN A 295 -3.55 -7.80 0.41
C GLN A 295 -4.71 -6.88 0.87
N GLU A 296 -4.59 -5.56 0.77
CA GLU A 296 -5.55 -4.62 1.39
C GLU A 296 -6.59 -4.02 0.43
N ALA A 297 -6.45 -4.20 -0.90
CA ALA A 297 -7.26 -3.44 -1.87
C ALA A 297 -8.45 -4.19 -2.49
N THR A 298 -8.61 -5.51 -2.29
CA THR A 298 -9.57 -6.29 -3.11
C THR A 298 -10.52 -7.22 -2.36
N ASP A 299 -10.53 -7.28 -1.03
CA ASP A 299 -11.34 -8.24 -0.24
C ASP A 299 -11.23 -9.71 -0.71
N SER A 300 -10.25 -10.02 -1.57
CA SER A 300 -10.03 -11.32 -2.19
C SER A 300 -8.94 -12.04 -1.41
N TYR A 301 -9.29 -12.51 -0.22
CA TYR A 301 -8.38 -13.13 0.75
C TYR A 301 -7.71 -14.44 0.28
N ASP A 302 -7.98 -14.94 -0.92
CA ASP A 302 -7.73 -16.35 -1.25
C ASP A 302 -6.73 -16.63 -2.38
N LYS A 303 -6.23 -15.61 -3.11
CA LYS A 303 -5.29 -15.86 -4.23
C LYS A 303 -3.89 -15.34 -3.94
N PHE A 304 -2.99 -16.25 -3.57
CA PHE A 304 -1.55 -16.02 -3.53
C PHE A 304 -0.95 -16.08 -4.94
N ASP A 305 0.15 -15.36 -5.17
CA ASP A 305 0.88 -15.39 -6.44
C ASP A 305 1.91 -16.54 -6.46
N TYR A 306 2.54 -16.79 -5.32
CA TYR A 306 3.47 -17.91 -5.12
C TYR A 306 3.23 -18.62 -3.79
N GLU A 307 3.43 -19.93 -3.79
CA GLU A 307 3.50 -20.78 -2.59
C GLU A 307 4.80 -21.57 -2.67
N MET A 308 5.64 -21.46 -1.64
CA MET A 308 7.00 -22.00 -1.64
C MET A 308 7.23 -22.86 -0.40
N CYS A 309 7.84 -24.03 -0.60
CA CYS A 309 8.34 -24.92 0.44
C CYS A 309 9.49 -25.78 -0.12
N GLY A 310 10.15 -26.55 0.75
CA GLY A 310 11.32 -27.36 0.41
C GLY A 310 12.64 -26.60 0.56
N ASN A 311 13.68 -27.09 -0.12
CA ASN A 311 15.07 -26.62 0.04
C ASN A 311 15.52 -25.63 -1.04
N LYS A 312 14.62 -25.21 -1.94
CA LYS A 312 14.95 -24.29 -3.03
C LYS A 312 13.86 -23.23 -3.14
N SER A 313 14.28 -21.97 -3.28
CA SER A 313 13.40 -20.89 -3.71
C SER A 313 13.25 -20.92 -5.23
N ASN A 314 12.03 -21.16 -5.71
CA ASN A 314 11.69 -21.02 -7.12
C ASN A 314 10.40 -20.19 -7.26
N PRO A 315 10.44 -18.98 -7.83
CA PRO A 315 11.60 -18.28 -8.39
C PRO A 315 12.57 -17.72 -7.33
N SER A 316 13.84 -17.49 -7.72
CA SER A 316 14.89 -16.97 -6.81
C SER A 316 14.78 -15.47 -6.54
N HIS A 317 14.26 -14.71 -7.51
CA HIS A 317 13.98 -13.29 -7.41
C HIS A 317 12.53 -13.02 -7.77
N ILE A 318 11.89 -12.12 -7.03
CA ILE A 318 10.46 -11.81 -7.14
C ILE A 318 10.30 -10.30 -7.06
N VAL A 319 9.49 -9.72 -7.93
CA VAL A 319 9.21 -8.27 -7.95
C VAL A 319 7.72 -8.07 -7.78
N SER A 320 7.32 -7.17 -6.88
CA SER A 320 5.91 -6.82 -6.68
C SER A 320 5.34 -6.01 -7.85
N ASP A 321 4.02 -6.05 -8.01
CA ASP A 321 3.32 -5.30 -9.06
C ASP A 321 3.23 -3.80 -8.74
N GLY A 322 3.43 -3.44 -7.47
CA GLY A 322 3.44 -2.05 -6.98
C GLY A 322 4.18 -1.92 -5.65
N PRO A 323 3.89 -0.91 -4.83
CA PRO A 323 4.65 -0.59 -3.62
C PRO A 323 4.37 -1.50 -2.43
N ARG A 324 3.47 -2.49 -2.57
CA ARG A 324 3.11 -3.37 -1.45
C ARG A 324 3.44 -4.81 -1.80
N LEU A 325 4.16 -5.46 -0.91
CA LEU A 325 4.39 -6.89 -0.95
C LEU A 325 4.05 -7.48 0.41
N VAL A 326 3.28 -8.58 0.42
CA VAL A 326 2.97 -9.31 1.65
C VAL A 326 3.49 -10.74 1.56
N MET A 327 4.14 -11.18 2.63
CA MET A 327 4.59 -12.57 2.79
C MET A 327 3.83 -13.18 3.97
N VAL A 328 3.36 -14.42 3.83
CA VAL A 328 2.72 -15.19 4.91
C VAL A 328 3.49 -16.48 5.09
N PHE A 329 4.23 -16.57 6.19
CA PHE A 329 4.96 -17.76 6.58
C PHE A 329 4.13 -18.58 7.57
N SER A 330 3.96 -19.86 7.29
CA SER A 330 3.39 -20.85 8.21
C SER A 330 4.42 -21.95 8.43
N SER A 331 4.82 -22.19 9.68
CA SER A 331 5.88 -23.15 9.98
C SER A 331 5.44 -24.62 10.01
N GLY A 332 4.14 -24.91 10.08
CA GLY A 332 3.66 -26.30 10.18
C GLY A 332 4.10 -26.99 11.48
N GLU A 333 4.14 -28.31 11.50
CA GLU A 333 4.65 -29.10 12.62
C GLU A 333 6.16 -29.37 12.52
N LEU A 334 6.71 -29.44 11.30
CA LEU A 334 8.10 -29.78 11.07
C LEU A 334 9.02 -28.56 11.08
N GLN A 335 10.15 -28.68 11.75
CA GLN A 335 11.13 -27.60 11.84
C GLN A 335 12.21 -27.72 10.77
N ALA A 336 12.65 -26.57 10.26
CA ALA A 336 13.82 -26.42 9.41
C ALA A 336 14.48 -25.06 9.66
N GLN A 337 15.59 -24.79 8.99
CA GLN A 337 16.36 -23.55 9.15
C GLN A 337 15.57 -22.28 8.79
N GLY A 338 14.55 -22.39 7.94
CA GLY A 338 13.73 -21.26 7.51
C GLY A 338 14.35 -20.49 6.35
N PHE A 339 14.16 -19.18 6.31
CA PHE A 339 14.59 -18.37 5.18
C PHE A 339 15.27 -17.06 5.61
N LYS A 340 16.14 -16.57 4.72
CA LYS A 340 16.69 -15.21 4.75
C LYS A 340 16.58 -14.64 3.34
N ALA A 341 15.80 -13.59 3.18
CA ALA A 341 15.62 -12.89 1.92
C ALA A 341 16.09 -11.45 2.04
N LYS A 342 16.76 -10.95 1.00
CA LYS A 342 17.07 -9.54 0.84
C LYS A 342 15.90 -8.85 0.15
N TYR A 343 15.40 -7.76 0.71
CA TYR A 343 14.45 -6.89 0.02
C TYR A 343 15.18 -5.64 -0.48
N ILE A 344 14.79 -5.17 -1.67
CA ILE A 344 15.30 -3.96 -2.31
C ILE A 344 14.09 -3.17 -2.79
N PHE A 345 14.00 -1.90 -2.41
CA PHE A 345 13.01 -0.99 -3.00
C PHE A 345 13.58 -0.41 -4.29
N GLU A 346 12.93 -0.69 -5.42
CA GLU A 346 13.32 -0.21 -6.74
C GLU A 346 12.27 0.79 -7.26
N THR A 347 12.71 1.90 -7.87
CA THR A 347 11.78 2.91 -8.42
C THR A 347 11.03 2.40 -9.65
N GLU A 348 9.71 2.46 -9.63
CA GLU A 348 8.83 2.07 -10.74
C GLU A 348 8.58 3.26 -11.68
N TYR A 349 9.24 3.22 -12.84
CA TYR A 349 9.15 4.31 -13.81
C TYR A 349 7.87 4.31 -14.68
N LYS A 350 7.12 3.20 -14.77
CA LYS A 350 5.91 3.07 -15.63
C LYS A 350 6.11 3.55 -17.08
N ILE A 351 7.28 3.28 -17.66
CA ILE A 351 7.61 3.66 -19.04
C ILE A 351 7.32 2.47 -19.97
N PRO A 352 6.54 2.65 -21.05
CA PRO A 352 6.37 1.63 -22.08
C PRO A 352 7.68 1.49 -22.86
N GLY A 353 8.35 0.34 -22.82
CA GLY A 353 9.61 0.14 -23.55
C GLY A 353 10.40 -1.05 -22.99
N THR A 354 11.52 -1.41 -23.64
CA THR A 354 12.44 -2.41 -23.08
C THR A 354 13.38 -1.71 -22.11
N ALA A 355 13.16 -1.90 -20.81
CA ALA A 355 14.02 -1.39 -19.75
C ALA A 355 15.40 -2.06 -19.78
N ALA A 356 16.44 -1.34 -19.32
CA ALA A 356 17.78 -1.88 -19.22
C ALA A 356 17.88 -2.96 -18.10
N PRO A 357 18.67 -4.03 -18.31
CA PRO A 357 18.78 -5.12 -17.33
C PRO A 357 19.43 -4.73 -16.00
N ASP A 358 20.17 -3.63 -15.98
CA ASP A 358 20.88 -3.10 -14.81
C ASP A 358 19.98 -2.30 -13.85
N GLY A 359 18.70 -2.11 -14.20
CA GLY A 359 17.76 -1.32 -13.41
C GLY A 359 17.96 0.19 -13.55
N SER A 360 18.85 0.65 -14.43
CA SER A 360 18.98 2.07 -14.76
C SER A 360 17.70 2.56 -15.46
N CYS A 361 17.39 3.86 -15.34
CA CYS A 361 16.28 4.48 -16.07
C CYS A 361 16.63 4.62 -17.56
N THR A 362 16.82 3.50 -18.25
CA THR A 362 17.19 3.47 -19.66
C THR A 362 16.21 2.56 -20.42
N PHE A 363 15.59 3.09 -21.46
CA PHE A 363 14.57 2.39 -22.24
C PHE A 363 14.94 2.38 -23.72
N THR A 364 14.95 1.19 -24.33
CA THR A 364 15.30 1.03 -25.76
C THR A 364 14.08 0.70 -26.60
N TYR A 365 13.97 1.37 -27.75
CA TYR A 365 12.94 1.18 -28.77
C TYR A 365 13.63 0.84 -30.10
N ARG A 366 13.32 -0.31 -30.66
CA ARG A 366 13.93 -0.78 -31.92
C ARG A 366 12.89 -0.80 -33.04
N SER A 367 13.27 -0.29 -34.20
CA SER A 367 12.42 -0.35 -35.39
C SER A 367 12.11 -1.79 -35.84
N SER A 368 12.99 -2.75 -35.54
CA SER A 368 12.79 -4.17 -35.83
C SER A 368 11.69 -4.83 -35.00
N SER A 369 11.39 -4.32 -33.80
CA SER A 369 10.34 -4.87 -32.94
C SER A 369 9.01 -4.16 -33.16
N ARG A 370 9.02 -2.82 -33.21
CA ARG A 370 7.79 -2.03 -33.32
C ARG A 370 8.03 -0.70 -34.03
N LYS A 371 7.39 -0.50 -35.18
CA LYS A 371 7.51 0.71 -36.01
C LYS A 371 6.86 1.97 -35.42
N ARG A 372 5.90 1.84 -34.50
CA ARG A 372 5.20 2.98 -33.89
C ARG A 372 4.72 2.66 -32.49
N GLY A 373 4.77 3.63 -31.58
CA GLY A 373 4.33 3.45 -30.20
C GLY A 373 4.30 4.77 -29.42
N GLU A 374 4.14 4.65 -28.10
CA GLU A 374 4.14 5.78 -27.18
C GLU A 374 5.28 5.61 -26.16
N PHE A 375 5.78 6.72 -25.63
CA PHE A 375 6.70 6.78 -24.50
C PHE A 375 6.36 7.99 -23.63
N ASN A 376 6.77 7.96 -22.37
CA ASN A 376 6.45 9.03 -21.42
C ASN A 376 7.59 9.23 -20.43
N SER A 377 7.60 10.40 -19.79
CA SER A 377 8.42 10.62 -18.59
C SER A 377 8.05 9.61 -17.52
N PRO A 378 8.95 9.32 -16.58
CA PRO A 378 8.64 8.35 -15.56
C PRO A 378 7.40 8.78 -14.76
N ARG A 379 6.51 7.81 -14.49
CA ARG A 379 5.29 7.94 -13.67
C ARG A 379 4.16 8.80 -14.25
N TYR A 380 4.28 9.25 -15.50
CA TYR A 380 3.18 9.96 -16.18
C TYR A 380 1.84 9.22 -16.04
N PRO A 381 0.71 9.88 -15.70
CA PRO A 381 0.49 11.33 -15.65
C PRO A 381 0.88 12.02 -14.33
N SER A 382 1.41 11.29 -13.34
CA SER A 382 1.97 11.89 -12.12
C SER A 382 3.31 12.58 -12.41
N ASN A 383 3.81 13.34 -11.44
CA ASN A 383 5.08 14.04 -11.58
C ASN A 383 6.26 13.06 -11.75
N TYR A 384 7.25 13.41 -12.58
CA TYR A 384 8.48 12.61 -12.70
C TYR A 384 9.33 12.69 -11.42
N PRO A 385 10.18 11.70 -11.08
CA PRO A 385 10.97 11.74 -9.84
C PRO A 385 12.09 12.80 -9.90
N SER A 386 12.46 13.35 -8.75
CA SER A 386 13.63 14.22 -8.58
C SER A 386 14.94 13.41 -8.67
N ASP A 387 16.09 14.06 -8.85
CA ASP A 387 17.42 13.45 -8.92
C ASP A 387 17.55 12.30 -9.93
N THR A 388 16.81 12.36 -11.04
CA THR A 388 16.68 11.25 -11.98
C THR A 388 17.21 11.61 -13.35
N ASN A 389 18.06 10.74 -13.88
CA ASN A 389 18.49 10.75 -15.27
C ASN A 389 17.84 9.59 -16.02
N CYS A 390 16.87 9.89 -16.87
CA CYS A 390 16.18 8.86 -17.66
C CYS A 390 16.48 8.97 -19.15
N THR A 391 17.03 7.92 -19.74
CA THR A 391 17.49 7.86 -21.13
C THR A 391 16.56 7.00 -21.98
N TYR A 392 16.19 7.48 -23.17
CA TYR A 392 15.37 6.77 -24.15
C TYR A 392 16.14 6.66 -25.45
N LEU A 393 16.34 5.43 -25.94
CA LEU A 393 17.11 5.14 -27.14
C LEU A 393 16.20 4.63 -28.26
N PHE A 394 16.06 5.40 -29.33
CA PHE A 394 15.30 5.02 -30.52
C PHE A 394 16.27 4.60 -31.60
N LEU A 395 16.29 3.31 -31.93
CA LEU A 395 17.21 2.71 -32.90
C LEU A 395 16.47 2.34 -34.19
N ALA A 396 16.80 3.05 -35.27
CA ALA A 396 16.23 2.85 -36.59
C ALA A 396 17.00 1.78 -37.40
N THR A 397 16.34 1.11 -38.35
CA THR A 397 17.06 0.26 -39.31
C THR A 397 17.62 1.11 -40.47
N PRO A 398 18.56 0.60 -41.30
CA PRO A 398 19.08 1.37 -42.43
C PRO A 398 17.96 1.90 -43.33
N ASN A 399 18.08 3.15 -43.80
CA ASN A 399 17.10 3.88 -44.61
C ASN A 399 15.80 4.29 -43.90
N GLU A 400 15.81 4.35 -42.58
CA GLU A 400 14.70 4.88 -41.78
C GLU A 400 15.11 6.10 -40.97
N GLN A 401 14.12 6.92 -40.64
CA GLN A 401 14.21 8.03 -39.71
C GLN A 401 13.26 7.82 -38.54
N VAL A 402 13.63 8.36 -37.39
CA VAL A 402 12.79 8.39 -36.19
C VAL A 402 12.10 9.74 -36.14
N ALA A 403 10.78 9.75 -35.96
CA ALA A 403 10.01 10.94 -35.66
C ALA A 403 9.36 10.83 -34.27
N LEU A 404 9.53 11.86 -33.45
CA LEU A 404 8.95 11.99 -32.11
C LEU A 404 7.93 13.13 -32.09
N ILE A 405 6.76 12.90 -31.52
CA ILE A 405 5.67 13.88 -31.40
C ILE A 405 5.22 13.92 -29.94
N PHE A 406 5.30 15.08 -29.30
CA PHE A 406 4.90 15.26 -27.91
C PHE A 406 3.42 15.66 -27.83
N ASP A 407 2.60 14.82 -27.22
CA ASP A 407 1.18 15.08 -26.95
C ASP A 407 1.00 15.94 -25.69
N HIS A 408 1.89 15.75 -24.70
CA HIS A 408 1.92 16.50 -23.46
C HIS A 408 3.37 16.82 -23.09
N PHE A 409 3.63 18.04 -22.61
CA PHE A 409 4.95 18.44 -22.15
C PHE A 409 4.86 19.50 -21.06
N LYS A 410 5.39 19.18 -19.89
CA LYS A 410 5.54 20.08 -18.76
C LYS A 410 6.72 19.64 -17.90
N VAL A 411 7.87 20.21 -18.16
CA VAL A 411 9.11 20.01 -17.39
C VAL A 411 9.38 21.29 -16.61
N ARG A 412 9.93 21.21 -15.40
CA ARG A 412 10.15 22.40 -14.58
C ARG A 412 11.12 23.38 -15.22
N THR A 413 10.89 24.66 -14.96
CA THR A 413 11.85 25.75 -15.12
C THR A 413 11.50 26.82 -14.10
N ARG A 414 12.48 27.45 -13.45
CA ARG A 414 12.23 28.63 -12.59
C ARG A 414 11.99 29.90 -13.39
N ASN A 415 12.31 29.90 -14.68
CA ASN A 415 12.17 31.05 -15.55
C ASN A 415 10.71 31.15 -16.09
N ASP A 416 9.76 31.44 -15.20
CA ASP A 416 8.32 31.58 -15.55
C ASP A 416 8.02 32.77 -16.48
N ASN A 417 8.98 33.71 -16.64
CA ASN A 417 8.86 34.83 -17.58
C ASN A 417 9.14 34.45 -19.04
N VAL A 418 9.39 33.17 -19.32
CA VAL A 418 9.69 32.69 -20.67
C VAL A 418 8.40 32.60 -21.47
N THR A 419 8.24 33.53 -22.42
CA THR A 419 7.20 33.46 -23.45
C THR A 419 7.25 32.12 -24.18
N VAL A 420 6.09 31.53 -24.45
CA VAL A 420 5.93 30.27 -25.20
C VAL A 420 6.81 30.29 -26.47
N GLY A 421 7.68 29.29 -26.63
CA GLY A 421 8.53 29.14 -27.82
C GLY A 421 10.03 29.39 -27.64
N HIS A 422 10.50 29.81 -26.45
CA HIS A 422 11.94 29.90 -26.16
C HIS A 422 12.42 28.67 -25.37
N TYR A 423 13.53 28.09 -25.81
CA TYR A 423 14.15 26.88 -25.25
C TYR A 423 15.68 26.96 -25.42
N GLY A 424 16.45 26.24 -24.60
CA GLY A 424 17.92 26.21 -24.69
C GLY A 424 18.65 26.12 -23.36
N TYR A 425 19.97 26.03 -23.42
CA TYR A 425 20.85 25.82 -22.25
C TYR A 425 20.74 26.95 -21.22
N GLU A 426 20.61 28.20 -21.67
CA GLU A 426 20.54 29.35 -20.75
C GLU A 426 19.23 29.39 -19.96
N LEU A 427 18.14 28.81 -20.49
CA LEU A 427 16.80 28.85 -19.89
C LEU A 427 16.47 27.61 -19.06
N CYS A 428 16.94 26.44 -19.52
CA CYS A 428 16.67 25.14 -18.92
C CYS A 428 17.87 24.68 -18.08
N GLN A 429 18.02 25.31 -16.91
CA GLN A 429 19.10 25.05 -15.95
C GLN A 429 18.69 24.11 -14.81
N ASP A 430 17.38 24.03 -14.52
CA ASP A 430 16.82 23.15 -13.49
C ASP A 430 16.60 21.75 -14.08
N ASP A 431 15.38 21.45 -14.51
CA ASP A 431 15.04 20.21 -15.19
C ASP A 431 15.04 20.43 -16.71
N TRP A 432 15.44 19.41 -17.45
CA TRP A 432 15.43 19.50 -18.91
C TRP A 432 15.24 18.17 -19.61
N LEU A 433 14.72 18.26 -20.83
CA LEU A 433 14.73 17.19 -21.82
C LEU A 433 15.72 17.55 -22.92
N GLU A 434 16.73 16.72 -23.13
CA GLU A 434 17.63 16.83 -24.28
C GLU A 434 17.34 15.76 -25.32
N ILE A 435 17.50 16.13 -26.58
CA ILE A 435 17.36 15.19 -27.70
C ILE A 435 18.61 15.27 -28.56
N TYR A 436 19.20 14.12 -28.87
CA TYR A 436 20.41 13.96 -29.66
C TYR A 436 20.15 13.10 -30.89
N ASN A 437 20.73 13.49 -32.03
CA ASN A 437 20.95 12.59 -33.15
C ASN A 437 22.13 11.68 -32.84
N MET A 438 21.93 10.37 -32.96
CA MET A 438 23.00 9.38 -32.82
C MET A 438 23.46 8.92 -34.20
N TYR A 439 24.76 8.81 -34.40
CA TYR A 439 25.37 8.31 -35.63
C TYR A 439 26.12 6.99 -35.39
N ARG A 440 26.49 6.31 -36.48
CA ARG A 440 27.17 4.99 -36.40
C ARG A 440 28.64 5.08 -36.00
N ASP A 441 29.23 6.25 -36.09
CA ASP A 441 30.59 6.57 -35.66
C ASP A 441 30.67 6.98 -34.17
N GLU A 442 29.62 6.65 -33.40
CA GLU A 442 29.46 7.00 -31.98
C GLU A 442 29.37 8.51 -31.71
N THR A 443 29.26 9.34 -32.76
CA THR A 443 29.05 10.78 -32.57
C THR A 443 27.59 11.06 -32.22
N GLU A 444 27.41 12.03 -31.32
CA GLU A 444 26.10 12.50 -30.90
C GLU A 444 25.99 14.00 -31.14
N LYS A 445 24.92 14.41 -31.84
CA LYS A 445 24.67 15.83 -32.13
C LYS A 445 23.39 16.29 -31.43
N LEU A 446 23.53 17.21 -30.48
CA LEU A 446 22.41 17.82 -29.77
C LEU A 446 21.47 18.52 -30.76
N ILE A 447 20.19 18.18 -30.68
CA ILE A 447 19.10 18.85 -31.40
C ILE A 447 18.61 20.05 -30.61
N GLY A 448 18.40 19.88 -29.30
CA GLY A 448 17.95 20.93 -28.42
C GLY A 448 17.74 20.46 -26.98
N ARG A 449 17.66 21.44 -26.08
CA ARG A 449 17.32 21.28 -24.67
C ARG A 449 16.01 22.01 -24.40
N TYR A 450 15.04 21.32 -23.80
CA TYR A 450 13.66 21.77 -23.64
C TYR A 450 13.21 21.69 -22.18
N CYS A 451 12.41 22.66 -21.74
CA CYS A 451 11.82 22.73 -20.40
C CYS A 451 10.56 23.62 -20.42
N GLY A 452 9.91 23.79 -19.27
CA GLY A 452 8.66 24.54 -19.16
C GLY A 452 7.48 23.82 -19.83
N VAL A 453 6.56 24.62 -20.39
CA VAL A 453 5.40 24.14 -21.15
C VAL A 453 5.63 24.13 -22.67
N THR A 454 6.81 24.56 -23.12
CA THR A 454 7.16 24.60 -24.55
C THR A 454 7.62 23.20 -24.99
N ALA A 455 6.67 22.38 -25.46
CA ALA A 455 6.97 21.05 -26.00
C ALA A 455 7.99 21.14 -27.14
N PRO A 456 8.92 20.17 -27.26
CA PRO A 456 9.63 19.97 -28.51
C PRO A 456 8.59 19.81 -29.62
N GLY A 457 8.74 20.55 -30.73
CA GLY A 457 7.95 20.28 -31.94
C GLY A 457 8.21 18.86 -32.46
N PRO A 458 7.57 18.44 -33.56
CA PRO A 458 7.90 17.16 -34.18
C PRO A 458 9.42 17.06 -34.46
N VAL A 459 10.09 16.10 -33.81
CA VAL A 459 11.54 15.93 -33.92
C VAL A 459 11.83 14.76 -34.83
N GLU A 460 12.50 15.02 -35.95
CA GLU A 460 12.97 13.99 -36.88
C GLU A 460 14.49 13.80 -36.77
N SER A 461 14.94 12.55 -36.83
CA SER A 461 16.36 12.23 -36.92
C SER A 461 16.95 12.66 -38.26
N ASN A 462 18.22 13.05 -38.29
CA ASN A 462 18.92 13.39 -39.53
C ASN A 462 19.01 12.18 -40.48
N LEU A 463 19.14 12.46 -41.78
CA LEU A 463 19.40 11.42 -42.77
C LEU A 463 20.72 10.71 -42.49
N GLY A 464 20.68 9.38 -42.48
CA GLY A 464 21.84 8.54 -42.15
C GLY A 464 22.16 8.42 -40.66
N ALA A 465 21.36 9.03 -39.77
CA ALA A 465 21.46 8.81 -38.32
C ALA A 465 21.07 7.36 -37.97
N LEU A 466 21.69 6.82 -36.92
CA LEU A 466 21.29 5.55 -36.29
C LEU A 466 19.94 5.69 -35.57
N GLY A 467 19.63 6.90 -35.09
CA GLY A 467 18.33 7.24 -34.51
C GLY A 467 18.43 8.41 -33.53
N LEU A 468 17.58 8.41 -32.48
CA LEU A 468 17.49 9.49 -31.50
C LEU A 468 17.77 8.99 -30.08
N LYS A 469 18.51 9.78 -29.30
CA LYS A 469 18.64 9.62 -27.85
C LYS A 469 17.93 10.79 -27.16
N VAL A 470 17.03 10.49 -26.25
CA VAL A 470 16.33 11.47 -25.42
C VAL A 470 16.79 11.29 -23.98
N ILE A 471 17.12 12.37 -23.28
CA ILE A 471 17.54 12.35 -21.87
C ILE A 471 16.68 13.33 -21.08
N LEU A 472 15.96 12.82 -20.09
CA LEU A 472 15.32 13.63 -19.05
C LEU A 472 16.27 13.73 -17.87
N HIS A 473 16.62 14.95 -17.47
CA HIS A 473 17.34 15.25 -16.24
C HIS A 473 16.42 16.01 -15.28
N SER A 474 16.40 15.59 -14.02
CA SER A 474 15.75 16.31 -12.92
C SER A 474 16.69 16.58 -11.76
N ASP A 475 16.58 17.76 -11.18
CA ASP A 475 17.30 18.15 -9.96
C ASP A 475 16.61 17.60 -8.69
N SER A 476 17.14 17.93 -7.51
CA SER A 476 16.64 17.46 -6.21
C SER A 476 15.37 18.17 -5.71
N GLU A 477 14.95 19.25 -6.39
CA GLU A 477 13.84 20.09 -5.98
C GLU A 477 12.63 19.85 -6.90
N LEU A 478 11.48 20.48 -6.60
CA LEU A 478 10.22 20.53 -7.37
C LEU A 478 10.21 19.81 -8.74
N VAL A 479 9.18 19.02 -9.00
CA VAL A 479 9.01 18.31 -10.27
C VAL A 479 7.60 18.49 -10.82
N TYR A 480 7.43 18.37 -12.13
CA TYR A 480 6.14 18.53 -12.82
C TYR A 480 5.67 17.22 -13.46
N SER A 481 4.49 17.24 -14.09
CA SER A 481 3.84 16.08 -14.73
C SER A 481 4.64 15.46 -15.89
N GLY A 482 5.69 16.13 -16.36
CA GLY A 482 6.58 15.62 -17.40
C GLY A 482 5.94 15.58 -18.78
N PHE A 483 6.18 14.51 -19.53
CA PHE A 483 5.80 14.44 -20.93
C PHE A 483 5.17 13.10 -21.32
N LYS A 484 4.31 13.15 -22.33
CA LYS A 484 3.81 11.99 -23.07
C LYS A 484 4.01 12.25 -24.56
N ALA A 485 4.57 11.27 -25.26
CA ALA A 485 4.93 11.40 -26.65
C ALA A 485 4.74 10.10 -27.44
N ARG A 486 4.68 10.23 -28.75
CA ARG A 486 4.58 9.14 -29.72
C ARG A 486 5.84 9.09 -30.56
N TYR A 487 6.27 7.88 -30.90
CA TYR A 487 7.39 7.66 -31.80
C TYR A 487 6.93 6.89 -33.02
N THR A 488 7.54 7.19 -34.16
CA THR A 488 7.36 6.46 -35.42
C THR A 488 8.71 6.27 -36.09
N PHE A 489 8.91 5.09 -36.67
CA PHE A 489 10.00 4.75 -37.56
C PHE A 489 9.44 4.76 -38.97
N GLU A 490 9.84 5.75 -39.77
CA GLU A 490 9.38 5.94 -41.14
C GLU A 490 10.55 5.81 -42.11
N ILE A 491 10.26 5.50 -43.38
CA ILE A 491 11.30 5.46 -44.42
C ILE A 491 11.85 6.88 -44.58
N ALA A 492 13.18 6.97 -44.68
CA ALA A 492 13.87 8.24 -44.78
C ALA A 492 13.33 9.09 -45.95
N LYS A 493 12.80 10.28 -45.65
CA LYS A 493 12.25 11.21 -46.65
C LYS A 493 13.37 12.05 -47.28
N PRO A 494 13.19 12.58 -48.51
CA PRO A 494 14.13 13.55 -49.08
C PRO A 494 14.31 14.77 -48.15
N ILE A 495 15.45 15.46 -48.26
CA ILE A 495 15.78 16.65 -47.44
C ILE A 495 14.68 17.73 -47.48
N PHE A 496 13.95 17.83 -48.59
CA PHE A 496 12.86 18.79 -48.79
C PHE A 496 11.51 18.38 -48.15
N GLY A 497 11.42 17.17 -47.59
CA GLY A 497 10.19 16.59 -47.06
C GLY A 497 9.23 16.13 -48.17
N ASP A 498 7.95 16.07 -47.83
CA ASP A 498 6.84 15.77 -48.75
C ASP A 498 6.55 16.96 -49.69
N CYS A 499 6.88 18.18 -49.26
CA CYS A 499 6.74 19.37 -50.08
C CYS A 499 7.77 20.42 -49.69
N GLY A 500 8.57 20.92 -50.63
CA GLY A 500 9.63 21.85 -50.27
C GLY A 500 10.50 22.13 -51.46
N SER A 501 11.34 23.15 -51.34
CA SER A 501 12.20 23.55 -52.45
C SER A 501 13.52 24.13 -51.95
N ASN A 502 14.55 23.93 -52.76
CA ASN A 502 15.81 24.66 -52.63
C ASN A 502 15.71 25.97 -53.41
N ILE A 503 15.78 27.09 -52.71
CA ILE A 503 15.77 28.43 -53.28
C ILE A 503 17.19 28.97 -53.14
N SER A 504 17.92 29.04 -54.24
CA SER A 504 19.31 29.50 -54.20
C SER A 504 19.58 30.61 -55.21
N SER A 505 20.46 31.54 -54.84
CA SER A 505 21.01 32.57 -55.74
C SER A 505 20.02 33.58 -56.34
N LEU A 506 18.82 33.71 -55.76
CA LEU A 506 17.85 34.73 -56.13
C LEU A 506 17.99 35.97 -55.25
N ASN A 507 17.70 37.15 -55.81
CA ASN A 507 17.70 38.43 -55.07
C ASN A 507 16.42 38.61 -54.24
N TYR A 508 15.32 37.95 -54.61
CA TYR A 508 14.06 37.86 -53.86
C TYR A 508 13.30 36.60 -54.32
N GLY A 509 12.31 36.16 -53.55
CA GLY A 509 11.44 35.04 -53.90
C GLY A 509 10.19 35.02 -53.02
N ILE A 510 9.18 34.25 -53.43
CA ILE A 510 7.93 34.07 -52.69
C ILE A 510 7.86 32.62 -52.21
N ILE A 511 7.48 32.43 -50.95
CA ILE A 511 7.25 31.11 -50.35
C ILE A 511 5.76 30.96 -50.14
N THR A 512 5.20 29.87 -50.67
CA THR A 512 3.78 29.57 -50.53
C THR A 512 3.58 28.21 -49.90
N SER A 513 2.52 28.06 -49.09
CA SER A 513 2.05 26.75 -48.67
C SER A 513 1.66 25.89 -49.88
N PRO A 514 1.65 24.56 -49.75
CA PRO A 514 1.11 23.69 -50.79
C PRO A 514 -0.31 24.09 -51.16
N ASN A 515 -0.61 24.03 -52.45
CA ASN A 515 -1.92 24.34 -53.03
C ASN A 515 -2.39 25.79 -52.86
N PHE A 516 -1.55 26.71 -52.35
CA PHE A 516 -1.90 28.12 -52.22
C PHE A 516 -2.42 28.69 -53.56
N PRO A 517 -3.55 29.42 -53.58
CA PRO A 517 -4.28 30.02 -52.45
C PRO A 517 -5.30 29.09 -51.76
N ASN A 518 -5.47 27.85 -52.22
CA ASN A 518 -6.36 26.88 -51.57
C ASN A 518 -5.73 26.34 -50.28
N LYS A 519 -6.56 25.68 -49.46
CA LYS A 519 -6.11 25.01 -48.23
C LYS A 519 -5.07 23.94 -48.56
N TYR A 520 -4.03 23.85 -47.71
CA TYR A 520 -3.07 22.76 -47.77
C TYR A 520 -3.73 21.44 -47.34
N ASP A 521 -3.27 20.31 -47.89
CA ASP A 521 -3.78 18.99 -47.50
C ASP A 521 -3.14 18.53 -46.18
N GLY A 522 -3.93 17.84 -45.36
CA GLY A 522 -3.41 17.05 -44.24
C GLY A 522 -2.61 15.83 -44.69
N PRO A 523 -2.00 15.09 -43.75
CA PRO A 523 -1.30 13.85 -44.07
C PRO A 523 -2.23 12.81 -44.70
N ALA A 524 -1.70 12.01 -45.64
CA ALA A 524 -2.46 10.93 -46.29
C ALA A 524 -2.86 9.86 -45.26
N LYS A 525 -3.89 9.05 -45.54
CA LYS A 525 -4.49 8.07 -44.59
C LYS A 525 -3.53 7.09 -43.88
N ASN A 526 -2.30 6.93 -44.39
CA ASN A 526 -1.28 6.02 -43.84
C ASN A 526 -0.06 6.75 -43.22
N LEU A 527 0.01 8.08 -43.32
CA LEU A 527 1.10 8.90 -42.80
C LEU A 527 0.62 9.66 -41.56
N THR A 528 1.49 9.78 -40.56
CA THR A 528 1.16 10.48 -39.32
C THR A 528 1.45 11.98 -39.41
N THR A 529 2.35 12.38 -40.31
CA THR A 529 2.78 13.76 -40.51
C THR A 529 3.02 14.04 -42.00
N LYS A 530 2.87 15.31 -42.38
CA LYS A 530 3.30 15.83 -43.69
C LYS A 530 4.33 16.93 -43.41
N THR A 531 5.58 16.73 -43.85
CA THR A 531 6.68 17.64 -43.52
C THR A 531 7.17 18.38 -44.74
N CYS A 532 7.44 19.67 -44.58
CA CYS A 532 7.76 20.54 -45.69
C CYS A 532 8.91 21.49 -45.35
N ASN A 533 10.02 21.35 -46.08
CA ASN A 533 11.28 22.01 -45.75
C ASN A 533 11.73 22.90 -46.92
N TRP A 534 11.90 24.20 -46.66
CA TRP A 534 12.48 25.15 -47.62
C TRP A 534 13.88 25.54 -47.18
N PHE A 535 14.81 25.49 -48.13
CA PHE A 535 16.20 25.88 -47.94
C PHE A 535 16.47 27.12 -48.77
N ILE A 536 16.83 28.23 -48.13
CA ILE A 536 17.08 29.51 -48.83
C ILE A 536 18.53 29.88 -48.70
N ARG A 537 19.28 29.84 -49.80
CA ARG A 537 20.70 30.17 -49.83
C ARG A 537 20.96 31.44 -50.64
N VAL A 538 21.43 32.48 -49.96
CA VAL A 538 21.84 33.75 -50.58
C VAL A 538 23.34 33.80 -50.84
N ARG A 539 23.78 34.78 -51.64
CA ARG A 539 25.21 34.96 -51.96
C ARG A 539 26.00 35.38 -50.71
N PRO A 540 27.32 35.16 -50.69
CA PRO A 540 28.17 35.69 -49.62
C PRO A 540 27.94 37.19 -49.41
N ASN A 541 27.95 37.64 -48.15
CA ASN A 541 27.66 39.02 -47.71
C ASN A 541 26.20 39.51 -47.87
N GLN A 542 25.24 38.64 -48.20
CA GLN A 542 23.81 38.95 -48.16
C GLN A 542 23.14 38.33 -46.93
N ARG A 543 22.04 38.94 -46.47
CA ARG A 543 21.18 38.43 -45.39
C ARG A 543 19.77 38.24 -45.91
N ILE A 544 19.04 37.28 -45.35
CA ILE A 544 17.65 36.99 -45.72
C ILE A 544 16.72 37.80 -44.81
N LEU A 545 15.85 38.62 -45.42
CA LEU A 545 14.71 39.23 -44.74
C LEU A 545 13.45 38.47 -45.16
N LEU A 546 12.76 37.88 -44.18
CA LEU A 546 11.52 37.15 -44.41
C LEU A 546 10.35 37.94 -43.83
N ASN A 547 9.34 38.20 -44.65
CA ASN A 547 8.10 38.86 -44.24
C ASN A 547 6.91 38.00 -44.69
N PHE A 548 6.01 37.66 -43.78
CA PHE A 548 4.78 36.93 -44.09
C PHE A 548 3.64 37.92 -44.32
N GLU A 549 3.11 37.97 -45.54
CA GLU A 549 1.94 38.81 -45.86
C GLU A 549 0.61 38.17 -45.41
N LEU A 550 0.54 36.84 -45.43
CA LEU A 550 -0.61 36.05 -44.98
C LEU A 550 -0.11 34.85 -44.16
N PHE A 551 -0.68 34.62 -42.97
CA PHE A 551 -0.32 33.49 -42.12
C PHE A 551 -1.57 32.92 -41.43
N SER A 552 -1.94 31.68 -41.79
CA SER A 552 -3.09 30.99 -41.23
C SER A 552 -2.82 29.48 -41.21
N VAL A 553 -2.43 28.96 -40.04
CA VAL A 553 -2.11 27.55 -39.80
C VAL A 553 -2.90 27.03 -38.61
N GLU A 554 -3.19 25.73 -38.57
CA GLU A 554 -3.90 25.12 -37.45
C GLU A 554 -2.97 24.92 -36.23
N GLY A 555 -3.51 25.16 -35.02
CA GLY A 555 -2.82 24.87 -33.77
C GLY A 555 -3.09 25.90 -32.66
N HIS A 556 -2.77 25.51 -31.42
CA HIS A 556 -2.82 26.37 -30.24
C HIS A 556 -1.47 26.31 -29.54
N GLN A 557 -0.95 27.46 -29.09
CA GLN A 557 0.36 27.58 -28.44
C GLN A 557 0.52 26.71 -27.18
N LEU A 558 -0.59 26.23 -26.60
CA LEU A 558 -0.63 25.36 -25.42
C LEU A 558 -0.91 23.87 -25.73
N GLY A 559 -0.69 23.43 -26.97
CA GLY A 559 -0.45 22.02 -27.32
C GLY A 559 -1.69 21.16 -27.51
N ASN A 560 -2.21 21.08 -28.74
CA ASN A 560 -3.02 19.92 -29.13
C ASN A 560 -2.99 19.55 -30.62
N ILE A 561 -2.56 20.43 -31.53
CA ILE A 561 -2.14 20.08 -32.90
C ILE A 561 -1.10 21.12 -33.33
N TRP A 562 0.04 20.69 -33.88
CA TRP A 562 1.01 21.58 -34.52
C TRP A 562 1.12 21.23 -36.00
N ILE A 563 1.05 22.23 -36.88
CA ILE A 563 1.64 22.16 -38.22
C ILE A 563 3.03 22.77 -38.16
N TYR A 564 4.00 22.09 -38.75
CA TYR A 564 5.37 22.57 -38.82
C TYR A 564 5.76 22.92 -40.25
N TYR A 565 6.39 24.08 -40.40
CA TYR A 565 7.17 24.47 -41.57
C TYR A 565 8.62 24.66 -41.11
N LYS A 566 9.54 23.81 -41.58
CA LYS A 566 10.97 23.96 -41.28
C LYS A 566 11.55 24.96 -42.28
N LEU A 567 11.91 26.14 -41.79
CA LEU A 567 12.77 27.04 -42.56
C LEU A 567 14.20 26.86 -42.06
N VAL A 568 15.06 26.27 -42.88
CA VAL A 568 16.49 26.21 -42.60
C VAL A 568 17.16 27.33 -43.38
N ILE A 569 17.59 28.36 -42.65
CA ILE A 569 18.33 29.52 -43.18
C ILE A 569 19.82 29.22 -43.21
#